data_AF-A0A7T8ASG0-F1
#
_entry.id   AF-A0A7T8ASG0-F1
#
_cell.length_a   1.000
_cell.length_b   1.000
_cell.length_c   1.000
_cell.angle_alpha   90.00
_cell.angle_beta   90.00
_cell.angle_gamma   90.00
#
_symmetry.space_group_name_H-M   'P 1'
#
loop_
_entity.id
_entity.type
_entity.pdbx_description
1 polymer ?
#
loop_
_entity_poly.entity_id
_entity_poly.type
_entity_poly.pdbx_seq_one_letter_code
_entity_poly.pdbx_strand_id
1 'polypeptide(L)'
;VIGFLTAIIGDLASHFGCTVGLRDSVTAVVFVALGTSLPDTFASKVAATQDQYADASVGNVTGSNAVNVFLGIGVAWSVAAIYWNVQG
;
A
#
# COMPACT_ATOMS: atom_id res chain seq x y z
N VAL A 1 -7.38 -1.45 -15.25
CA VAL A 1 -8.08 -1.93 -14.03
C VAL A 1 -7.51 -1.28 -12.78
N ILE A 2 -6.23 -1.45 -12.47
CA ILE A 2 -5.60 -0.86 -11.26
C ILE A 2 -5.72 0.68 -11.24
N GLY A 3 -5.37 1.35 -12.35
CA GLY A 3 -5.47 2.81 -12.48
C GLY A 3 -6.90 3.38 -12.38
N PHE A 4 -7.91 2.60 -12.76
CA PHE A 4 -9.32 2.99 -12.64
C PHE A 4 -9.81 2.83 -11.20
N LEU A 5 -9.40 1.75 -10.52
CA LEU A 5 -9.67 1.55 -9.10
C LEU A 5 -9.02 2.65 -8.25
N THR A 6 -7.77 3.03 -8.53
CA THR A 6 -7.10 4.12 -7.79
C THR A 6 -7.77 5.47 -8.04
N ALA A 7 -8.28 5.73 -9.24
CA ALA A 7 -9.06 6.95 -9.52
C ALA A 7 -10.36 6.98 -8.69
N ILE A 8 -11.13 5.89 -8.66
CA ILE A 8 -12.36 5.80 -7.86
C ILE A 8 -12.07 5.95 -6.36
N ILE A 9 -11.01 5.32 -5.86
CA ILE A 9 -10.61 5.42 -4.45
C ILE A 9 -10.18 6.86 -4.11
N GLY A 10 -9.47 7.52 -5.03
CA GLY A 10 -9.09 8.93 -4.90
C GLY A 10 -10.30 9.86 -4.81
N ASP A 11 -11.28 9.69 -5.72
CA ASP A 11 -12.52 10.48 -5.71
C ASP A 11 -13.34 10.23 -4.44
N LEU A 12 -13.46 8.97 -4.00
CA LEU A 12 -14.15 8.65 -2.74
C LEU A 12 -13.45 9.28 -1.53
N ALA A 13 -12.12 9.21 -1.48
CA ALA A 13 -11.33 9.73 -0.36
C ALA A 13 -11.34 11.26 -0.29
N SER A 14 -11.40 11.96 -1.42
CA SER A 14 -11.62 13.40 -1.50
C SER A 14 -13.00 13.78 -0.97
N HIS A 15 -14.05 13.05 -1.39
CA HIS A 15 -15.40 13.35 -0.94
C HIS A 15 -15.62 13.07 0.56
N PHE A 16 -14.96 12.04 1.10
CA PHE A 16 -14.92 11.75 2.53
C PHE A 16 -14.06 12.74 3.33
N GLY A 17 -12.94 13.20 2.77
CA GLY A 17 -12.07 14.24 3.37
C GLY A 17 -12.84 15.54 3.59
N CYS A 18 -13.60 15.96 2.59
CA CYS A 18 -14.47 17.14 2.65
C CYS A 18 -15.57 17.04 3.72
N THR A 19 -16.12 15.86 4.00
CA THR A 19 -17.17 15.68 5.02
C THR A 19 -16.63 15.58 6.44
N VAL A 20 -15.39 15.11 6.62
CA VAL A 20 -14.73 14.99 7.93
C VAL A 20 -13.88 16.24 8.27
N GLY A 21 -13.69 17.16 7.32
CA GLY A 21 -12.88 18.38 7.51
C GLY A 21 -11.37 18.11 7.50
N LEU A 22 -10.96 16.96 6.93
CA LEU A 22 -9.56 16.57 6.77
C LEU A 22 -9.10 16.91 5.36
N ARG A 23 -7.81 17.21 5.21
CA ARG A 23 -7.20 17.49 3.90
C ARG A 23 -7.32 16.24 3.01
N ASP A 24 -7.83 16.41 1.79
CA ASP A 24 -8.04 15.32 0.81
C ASP A 24 -6.81 14.44 0.59
N SER A 25 -5.61 15.03 0.66
CA SER A 25 -4.35 14.30 0.55
C SER A 25 -4.12 13.33 1.71
N VAL A 26 -4.57 13.65 2.92
CA VAL A 26 -4.43 12.80 4.10
C VAL A 26 -5.42 11.63 4.02
N THR A 27 -6.68 11.89 3.65
CA THR A 27 -7.66 10.81 3.46
C THR A 27 -7.29 9.90 2.31
N ALA A 28 -6.83 10.43 1.18
CA ALA A 28 -6.38 9.62 0.04
C ALA A 28 -5.21 8.70 0.41
N VAL A 29 -4.20 9.21 1.11
CA VAL A 29 -3.04 8.41 1.54
C VAL A 29 -3.46 7.33 2.54
N VAL A 30 -4.33 7.64 3.51
CA VAL A 30 -4.81 6.65 4.50
C VAL A 30 -5.65 5.56 3.84
N PHE A 31 -6.58 5.91 2.95
CA PHE A 31 -7.40 4.92 2.23
C PHE A 31 -6.56 4.05 1.28
N VAL A 32 -5.58 4.63 0.59
CA VAL A 32 -4.66 3.86 -0.26
C VAL A 32 -3.80 2.93 0.60
N ALA A 33 -3.22 3.41 1.70
CA ALA A 33 -2.42 2.60 2.61
C ALA A 33 -3.24 1.45 3.24
N LEU A 34 -4.48 1.73 3.67
CA LEU A 34 -5.42 0.71 4.13
C LEU A 34 -5.73 -0.29 3.01
N GLY A 35 -6.02 0.18 1.79
CA GLY A 35 -6.31 -0.67 0.64
C GLY A 35 -5.17 -1.62 0.25
N THR A 36 -3.91 -1.21 0.45
CA THR A 36 -2.75 -2.05 0.21
C THR A 36 -2.46 -3.02 1.35
N SER A 37 -2.63 -2.62 2.60
CA SER A 37 -2.26 -3.45 3.76
C SER A 37 -3.37 -4.42 4.20
N LEU A 38 -4.64 -4.16 3.88
CA LEU A 38 -5.75 -5.06 4.22
C LEU A 38 -5.62 -6.43 3.54
N PRO A 39 -5.36 -6.55 2.22
CA PRO A 39 -5.12 -7.84 1.57
C PRO A 39 -3.95 -8.62 2.19
N ASP A 40 -2.83 -7.95 2.48
CA ASP A 40 -1.67 -8.57 3.13
C ASP A 40 -1.99 -9.08 4.55
N THR A 41 -2.82 -8.33 5.29
CA THR A 41 -3.28 -8.72 6.62
C THR A 41 -4.19 -9.94 6.55
N PHE A 42 -5.12 -9.99 5.58
CA PHE A 42 -5.98 -11.15 5.36
C PHE A 42 -5.19 -12.39 4.92
N ALA A 43 -4.24 -12.24 3.99
CA ALA A 43 -3.37 -13.32 3.57
C ALA A 43 -2.55 -13.89 4.74
N SER A 44 -1.98 -13.01 5.57
CA SER A 44 -1.21 -13.40 6.76
C SER A 44 -2.09 -14.09 7.82
N LYS A 45 -3.32 -13.60 8.02
CA LYS A 45 -4.29 -14.24 8.92
C LYS A 45 -4.67 -15.64 8.44
N VAL A 46 -4.97 -15.81 7.15
CA VAL A 46 -5.34 -17.12 6.59
C VAL A 46 -4.17 -18.10 6.70
N ALA A 47 -2.95 -17.67 6.40
CA ALA A 47 -1.74 -18.47 6.58
C ALA A 47 -1.51 -18.88 8.05
N ALA A 48 -1.76 -17.97 9.00
CA ALA A 48 -1.66 -18.26 10.44
C ALA A 48 -2.76 -19.22 10.94
N THR A 49 -3.93 -19.24 10.29
CA THR A 49 -5.06 -20.08 10.70
C THR A 49 -5.00 -21.47 10.06
N GLN A 50 -4.35 -21.61 8.89
CA GLN A 50 -4.19 -22.89 8.20
C GLN A 50 -2.95 -23.69 8.62
N ASP A 51 -1.97 -23.07 9.29
CA ASP A 51 -0.70 -23.71 9.62
C ASP A 51 -0.54 -23.92 11.14
N GLN A 52 -0.20 -25.14 11.57
CA GLN A 52 -0.17 -25.54 12.99
C GLN A 52 1.00 -24.87 13.75
N TYR A 53 2.05 -24.47 13.04
CA TYR A 53 3.24 -23.82 13.60
C TYR A 53 3.36 -22.33 13.23
N ALA A 54 2.40 -21.80 12.46
CA ALA A 54 2.35 -20.41 12.00
C ALA A 54 3.60 -19.89 11.26
N ASP A 55 4.52 -20.76 10.84
CA ASP A 55 5.80 -20.40 10.21
C ASP A 55 5.57 -19.74 8.84
N ALA A 56 4.57 -20.21 8.10
CA ALA A 56 4.12 -19.59 6.85
C ALA A 56 3.60 -18.16 7.06
N SER A 57 3.01 -17.84 8.22
CA SER A 57 2.49 -16.50 8.51
C SER A 57 3.61 -15.49 8.79
N VAL A 58 4.68 -15.93 9.47
CA VAL A 58 5.87 -15.09 9.72
C VAL A 58 6.59 -14.81 8.40
N GLY A 59 6.78 -15.84 7.56
CA GLY A 59 7.35 -15.67 6.23
C GLY A 59 6.54 -14.69 5.36
N ASN A 60 5.21 -14.75 5.43
CA ASN A 60 4.35 -13.86 4.67
C ASN A 60 4.39 -12.41 5.18
N VAL A 61 4.32 -12.19 6.50
CA VAL A 61 4.39 -10.84 7.09
C VAL A 61 5.75 -10.19 6.84
N THR A 62 6.85 -10.93 7.09
CA THR A 62 8.21 -10.44 6.88
C THR A 62 8.48 -10.21 5.39
N GLY A 63 8.01 -11.11 4.51
CA GLY A 63 8.14 -11.01 3.06
C GLY A 63 7.37 -9.83 2.48
N SER A 64 6.09 -9.67 2.81
CA SER A 64 5.26 -8.55 2.34
C SER A 64 5.83 -7.20 2.79
N ASN A 65 6.30 -7.09 4.05
CA ASN A 65 6.94 -5.85 4.52
C ASN A 65 8.29 -5.59 3.82
N ALA A 66 9.10 -6.62 3.58
CA ALA A 66 10.36 -6.46 2.85
C ALA A 66 10.10 -5.98 1.41
N VAL A 67 9.12 -6.55 0.71
CA VAL A 67 8.74 -6.11 -0.64
C VAL A 67 8.23 -4.66 -0.62
N ASN A 68 7.43 -4.28 0.38
CA ASN A 68 6.90 -2.92 0.47
C ASN A 68 8.01 -1.86 0.65
N VAL A 69 9.03 -2.18 1.46
CA VAL A 69 10.18 -1.28 1.66
C VAL A 69 11.13 -1.31 0.45
N PHE A 70 11.58 -2.48 0.02
CA PHE A 70 12.61 -2.59 -1.02
C PHE A 70 12.07 -2.32 -2.42
N LEU A 71 10.93 -2.89 -2.80
CA LEU A 71 10.32 -2.61 -4.10
C LEU A 71 9.48 -1.35 -4.07
N GLY A 72 8.60 -1.19 -3.08
CA GLY A 72 7.66 -0.07 -3.03
C GLY A 72 8.37 1.28 -2.95
N ILE A 73 9.25 1.46 -1.94
CA ILE A 73 10.00 2.71 -1.75
C ILE A 73 11.27 2.71 -2.61
N GLY A 74 12.03 1.61 -2.63
CA GLY A 74 13.33 1.55 -3.31
C GLY A 74 13.23 1.79 -4.82
N VAL A 75 12.29 1.14 -5.53
CA VAL A 75 12.13 1.34 -6.98
C VAL A 75 11.61 2.74 -7.28
N ALA A 76 10.63 3.24 -6.51
CA ALA A 76 10.11 4.59 -6.68
C ALA A 76 11.23 5.65 -6.53
N TRP A 77 12.10 5.46 -5.54
CA TRP A 77 13.24 6.36 -5.31
C TRP A 77 14.30 6.25 -6.40
N SER A 78 14.63 5.03 -6.87
CA SER A 78 15.55 4.85 -8.01
C SER A 78 15.01 5.50 -9.29
N VAL A 79 13.72 5.34 -9.59
CA VAL A 79 13.08 5.98 -10.75
C VAL A 79 13.12 7.50 -10.62
N ALA A 80 12.80 8.04 -9.45
CA ALA A 80 12.90 9.48 -9.19
C ALA A 80 14.34 9.99 -9.35
N ALA A 81 15.32 9.29 -8.76
CA ALA A 81 16.73 9.65 -8.86
C ALA A 81 17.23 9.67 -10.32
N ILE A 82 16.85 8.67 -11.12
CA ILE A 82 17.18 8.63 -12.56
C ILE A 82 16.49 9.78 -13.30
N TYR A 83 15.22 10.04 -13.03
CA TYR A 83 14.46 11.12 -13.66
C TYR A 83 15.09 12.49 -13.41
N TRP A 84 15.45 12.80 -12.15
CA TRP A 84 16.13 14.05 -11.80
C TRP A 84 17.54 14.12 -12.39
N ASN A 85 18.26 13.00 -12.47
CA ASN A 85 19.58 12.95 -13.10
C ASN A 85 19.54 13.22 -14.62
N VAL A 86 18.45 12.82 -15.29
CA VAL A 86 18.24 13.04 -16.73
C VAL A 86 17.71 14.45 -17.03
N GLN A 87 16.94 15.06 -16.12
CA GLN A 87 16.41 16.42 -16.32
C GLN A 87 17.41 17.54 -16.00
N GLY A 88 18.46 17.28 -15.21
CA GLY A 88 19.48 18.26 -14.85
C GLY A 88 19.18 18.99 -13.55
#